data_AF-A0A259JY99-F1
#
_entry.id   AF-A0A259JY99-F1
#
_cell.length_a   1.000
_cell.length_b   1.000
_cell.length_c   1.000
_cell.angle_alpha   90.00
_cell.angle_beta   90.00
_cell.angle_gamma   90.00
#
_symmetry.space_group_name_H-M   'P 1'
#
loop_
_entity.id
_entity.type
_entity.pdbx_description
1 polymer ?
#
loop_
_entity_poly.entity_id
_entity_poly.type
_entity_poly.pdbx_seq_one_letter_code
_entity_poly.pdbx_strand_id
1 'polypeptide(L)'
;VMMAEFGITDRQAEAILNMRLRSLRKLEEMELRQEKDKLLAEQDELHKLLDSPARQRTRLKRDLASLRKEYGEDTPLGRRRTTIAEAAPTVEFSMDAMIEKAPVTVILSQKGWIRGASGHEPLDREYKYKEGDGPAFALHAQTTDKLLIAADNGRFFTLGCDKLPGARGFGEPIRTMLDIDAEAQIIAVVVHRPKTQLLLAATSGKGFAALTDEILAETRKGRQVVNLKDKVRLRVVREIAEAHDHVAVVGDNRKLVVFNLEELPMMARGQGVALQRYRDGGLADAITFRLEDGLSWQMGGKGDRTRTETDIWQWKVARGAAGRMPPQGFPRDNKF
;
A
#
# COMPACT_ATOMS: atom_id res chain seq x y z
N VAL A 1 -96.96 -1.01 17.33
CA VAL A 1 -97.95 -0.37 16.43
C VAL A 1 -97.30 0.72 15.58
N MET A 2 -96.74 1.79 16.16
CA MET A 2 -96.08 2.89 15.43
C MET A 2 -94.99 2.44 14.43
N MET A 3 -94.12 1.49 14.81
CA MET A 3 -93.06 0.99 13.92
C MET A 3 -93.58 0.27 12.67
N ALA A 4 -94.61 -0.57 12.83
CA ALA A 4 -95.18 -1.34 11.72
C ALA A 4 -96.00 -0.48 10.76
N GLU A 5 -96.67 0.56 11.28
CA GLU A 5 -97.52 1.46 10.50
C GLU A 5 -96.70 2.41 9.60
N PHE A 6 -95.64 3.01 10.14
CA PHE A 6 -94.85 4.03 9.44
C PHE A 6 -93.57 3.48 8.80
N GLY A 7 -93.32 2.17 8.91
CA GLY A 7 -92.12 1.53 8.37
C GLY A 7 -90.82 2.09 8.95
N ILE A 8 -90.85 2.57 10.19
CA ILE A 8 -89.70 3.19 10.86
C ILE A 8 -88.92 2.19 11.70
N THR A 9 -87.62 2.41 11.80
CA THR A 9 -86.71 1.61 12.64
C THR A 9 -86.94 1.90 14.13
N ASP A 10 -86.51 0.98 15.00
CA ASP A 10 -86.59 1.13 16.46
C ASP A 10 -85.92 2.44 16.95
N ARG A 11 -84.74 2.77 16.40
CA ARG A 11 -84.03 4.04 16.71
C ARG A 11 -84.81 5.28 16.26
N GLN A 12 -85.48 5.23 15.12
CA GLN A 12 -86.33 6.33 14.65
C GLN A 12 -87.59 6.47 15.52
N ALA A 13 -88.18 5.35 15.95
CA ALA A 13 -89.33 5.36 16.85
C ALA A 13 -88.97 5.95 18.22
N GLU A 14 -87.84 5.54 18.80
CA GLU A 14 -87.31 6.11 20.04
C GLU A 14 -86.99 7.60 19.90
N ALA A 15 -86.39 8.04 18.78
CA ALA A 15 -86.11 9.45 18.53
C ALA A 15 -87.39 10.30 18.49
N ILE A 16 -88.47 9.79 17.89
CA ILE A 16 -89.78 10.46 17.85
C ILE A 16 -90.39 10.55 19.26
N LEU A 17 -90.35 9.45 20.04
CA LEU A 17 -90.89 9.43 21.40
C LEU A 17 -90.16 10.38 22.35
N ASN A 18 -88.87 10.61 22.11
CA ASN A 18 -88.04 11.53 22.90
C ASN A 18 -88.14 13.00 22.42
N MET A 19 -88.98 13.33 21.44
CA MET A 19 -89.16 14.71 20.98
C MET A 19 -89.84 15.58 22.04
N ARG A 20 -89.36 16.82 22.17
CA ARG A 20 -90.00 17.84 23.04
C ARG A 20 -91.03 18.64 22.25
N LEU A 21 -92.14 19.03 22.86
CA LEU A 21 -93.20 19.83 22.20
C LEU A 21 -92.69 21.13 21.55
N ARG A 22 -91.63 21.74 22.11
CA ARG A 22 -90.98 22.93 21.52
C ARG A 22 -90.35 22.68 20.14
N SER A 23 -90.00 21.44 19.81
CA SER A 23 -89.39 21.03 18.56
C SER A 23 -90.39 20.90 17.41
N LEU A 24 -91.69 21.05 17.69
CA LEU A 24 -92.77 21.07 16.69
C LEU A 24 -93.07 22.48 16.15
N ARG A 25 -92.23 23.47 16.47
CA ARG A 25 -92.35 24.85 15.97
C ARG A 25 -91.93 24.90 14.50
N LYS A 26 -92.60 25.75 13.70
CA LYS A 26 -92.28 25.95 12.28
C LYS A 26 -90.83 26.38 12.01
N LEU A 27 -90.22 27.16 12.93
CA LEU A 27 -88.82 27.55 12.82
C LEU A 27 -87.86 26.35 12.95
N GLU A 28 -88.12 25.45 13.89
CA GLU A 28 -87.34 24.22 14.09
C GLU A 28 -87.47 23.29 12.87
N GLU A 29 -88.67 23.20 12.29
CA GLU A 29 -88.87 22.45 11.03
C GLU A 29 -88.04 23.04 9.88
N MET A 30 -87.98 24.37 9.77
CA MET A 30 -87.16 25.05 8.76
C MET A 30 -85.66 24.80 8.97
N GLU A 31 -85.18 24.86 10.21
CA GLU A 31 -83.78 24.57 10.56
C GLU A 31 -83.42 23.12 10.25
N LEU A 32 -84.27 22.16 10.62
CA LEU A 32 -84.07 20.74 10.31
C LEU A 32 -84.05 20.47 8.80
N ARG A 33 -84.91 21.15 8.02
CA ARG A 33 -84.88 21.05 6.56
C ARG A 33 -83.56 21.57 6.00
N GLN A 34 -83.07 22.72 6.48
CA GLN A 34 -81.78 23.27 6.05
C GLN A 34 -80.59 22.37 6.44
N GLU A 35 -80.59 21.82 7.65
CA GLU A 35 -79.55 20.90 8.10
C GLU A 35 -79.56 19.62 7.25
N LYS A 36 -80.74 19.04 7.03
CA LYS A 36 -80.90 17.88 6.15
C LYS A 36 -80.35 18.16 4.75
N ASP A 37 -80.69 19.31 4.17
CA ASP A 37 -80.24 19.67 2.82
C ASP A 37 -78.70 19.86 2.77
N LYS A 38 -78.08 20.41 3.82
CA LYS A 38 -76.62 20.49 3.96
C LYS A 38 -75.97 19.11 4.07
N LEU A 39 -76.52 18.23 4.90
CA LEU A 39 -76.01 16.87 5.09
C LEU A 39 -76.13 16.04 3.82
N LEU A 40 -77.23 16.19 3.06
CA LEU A 40 -77.39 15.54 1.76
C LEU A 40 -76.36 16.05 0.75
N ALA A 41 -76.10 17.36 0.71
CA ALA A 41 -75.06 17.93 -0.15
C ALA A 41 -73.65 17.45 0.22
N GLU A 42 -73.34 17.36 1.52
CA GLU A 42 -72.07 16.81 2.01
C GLU A 42 -71.93 15.34 1.66
N GLN A 43 -72.97 14.54 1.90
CA GLN A 43 -73.03 13.13 1.52
C GLN A 43 -72.75 12.95 0.03
N ASP A 44 -73.40 13.72 -0.84
CA ASP A 44 -73.19 13.66 -2.28
C ASP A 44 -71.74 13.97 -2.69
N GLU A 45 -71.13 14.99 -2.09
CA GLU A 45 -69.73 15.33 -2.37
C GLU A 45 -68.76 14.24 -1.88
N LEU A 46 -69.02 13.65 -0.71
CA LEU A 46 -68.24 12.53 -0.20
C LEU A 46 -68.39 11.28 -1.07
N HIS A 47 -69.60 10.94 -1.52
CA HIS A 47 -69.80 9.83 -2.45
C HIS A 47 -69.10 10.06 -3.78
N LYS A 48 -69.23 11.25 -4.37
CA LYS A 48 -68.49 11.58 -5.61
C LYS A 48 -66.98 11.46 -5.42
N LEU A 49 -66.45 11.79 -4.24
CA LEU A 49 -65.04 11.62 -3.92
C LEU A 49 -64.69 10.13 -3.81
N LEU A 50 -65.48 9.33 -3.10
CA LEU A 50 -65.24 7.89 -2.91
C LEU A 50 -65.35 7.11 -4.22
N ASP A 51 -66.27 7.47 -5.10
CA ASP A 51 -66.55 6.75 -6.35
C ASP A 51 -65.58 7.10 -7.49
N SER A 52 -64.73 8.12 -7.31
CA SER A 52 -63.81 8.58 -8.35
C SER A 52 -62.35 8.62 -7.88
N PRO A 53 -61.52 7.65 -8.30
CA PRO A 53 -60.08 7.66 -8.04
C PRO A 53 -59.38 8.94 -8.51
N ALA A 54 -59.87 9.56 -9.60
CA ALA A 54 -59.34 10.83 -10.10
C ALA A 54 -59.59 11.99 -9.14
N ARG A 55 -60.79 12.06 -8.53
CA ARG A 55 -61.12 13.07 -7.51
C ARG A 55 -60.31 12.86 -6.24
N GLN A 56 -60.13 11.61 -5.80
CA GLN A 56 -59.27 11.27 -4.65
C GLN A 56 -57.85 11.74 -4.86
N ARG A 57 -57.26 11.45 -6.03
CA ARG A 57 -55.90 11.86 -6.37
C ARG A 57 -55.75 13.37 -6.46
N THR A 58 -56.79 14.07 -6.89
CA THR A 58 -56.83 15.55 -6.91
C THR A 58 -56.87 16.12 -5.49
N ARG A 59 -57.72 15.55 -4.60
CA ARG A 59 -57.78 15.92 -3.19
C ARG A 59 -56.45 15.67 -2.48
N LEU A 60 -55.86 14.49 -2.66
CA LEU A 60 -54.55 14.12 -2.12
C LEU A 60 -53.45 15.10 -2.57
N LYS A 61 -53.40 15.45 -3.85
CA LYS A 61 -52.44 16.44 -4.36
C LYS A 61 -52.61 17.79 -3.68
N ARG A 62 -53.85 18.26 -3.50
CA ARG A 62 -54.14 19.53 -2.83
C ARG A 62 -53.68 19.50 -1.37
N ASP A 63 -53.95 18.40 -0.68
CA ASP A 63 -53.62 18.25 0.73
C ASP A 63 -52.09 18.14 0.92
N LEU A 64 -51.38 17.37 0.08
CA LEU A 64 -49.92 17.31 0.05
C LEU A 64 -49.27 18.66 -0.30
N ALA A 65 -49.87 19.42 -1.22
CA ALA A 65 -49.39 20.76 -1.55
C ALA A 65 -49.57 21.73 -0.38
N SER A 66 -50.66 21.61 0.39
CA SER A 66 -50.84 22.37 1.63
C SER A 66 -49.78 22.01 2.65
N LEU A 67 -49.52 20.71 2.85
CA LEU A 67 -48.51 20.23 3.79
C LEU A 67 -47.10 20.68 3.41
N ARG A 68 -46.77 20.70 2.11
CA ARG A 68 -45.49 21.21 1.61
C ARG A 68 -45.28 22.70 1.89
N LYS A 69 -46.33 23.51 2.03
CA LYS A 69 -46.17 24.93 2.41
C LYS A 69 -45.66 25.11 3.83
N GLU A 70 -45.98 24.19 4.72
CA GLU A 70 -45.56 24.22 6.13
C GLU A 70 -44.22 23.47 6.33
N TYR A 71 -44.04 22.34 5.65
CA TYR A 71 -42.93 21.40 5.86
C TYR A 71 -41.99 21.22 4.65
N GLY A 72 -42.06 22.12 3.68
CA GLY A 72 -41.19 22.10 2.51
C GLY A 72 -39.72 22.35 2.84
N GLU A 73 -38.84 21.98 1.91
CA GLU A 73 -37.37 22.11 2.07
C GLU A 73 -36.91 23.56 2.27
N ASP A 74 -37.71 24.53 1.83
CA ASP A 74 -37.44 25.97 2.00
C ASP A 74 -37.93 26.52 3.35
N THR A 75 -38.70 25.75 4.14
CA THR A 75 -39.23 26.22 5.42
C THR A 75 -38.27 25.94 6.57
N PRO A 76 -38.31 26.71 7.67
CA PRO A 76 -37.46 26.45 8.83
C PRO A 76 -37.60 25.03 9.42
N LEU A 77 -38.78 24.43 9.30
CA LEU A 77 -39.07 23.08 9.82
C LEU A 77 -38.65 21.98 8.84
N GLY A 78 -38.83 22.18 7.53
CA GLY A 78 -38.51 21.19 6.51
C GLY A 78 -37.09 21.28 5.94
N ARG A 79 -36.38 22.38 6.20
CA ARG A 79 -35.01 22.57 5.70
C ARG A 79 -34.08 21.51 6.25
N ARG A 80 -33.38 20.82 5.33
CA ARG A 80 -32.34 19.86 5.67
C ARG A 80 -31.22 20.55 6.44
N ARG A 81 -30.88 20.01 7.60
CA ARG A 81 -29.82 20.52 8.49
C ARG A 81 -28.43 20.00 8.14
N THR A 82 -28.35 18.92 7.37
CA THR A 82 -27.10 18.27 6.96
C THR A 82 -26.72 18.63 5.54
N THR A 83 -25.42 18.77 5.29
CA THR A 83 -24.85 18.88 3.94
C THR A 83 -24.36 17.51 3.48
N ILE A 84 -24.49 17.24 2.18
CA ILE A 84 -23.83 16.09 1.56
C ILE A 84 -22.47 16.59 1.07
N ALA A 85 -21.40 15.99 1.56
CA ALA A 85 -20.04 16.28 1.14
C ALA A 85 -19.33 14.95 0.80
N GLU A 86 -18.38 15.02 -0.12
CA GLU A 86 -17.51 13.89 -0.42
C GLU A 86 -16.56 13.65 0.76
N ALA A 87 -16.47 12.41 1.22
CA ALA A 87 -15.58 12.08 2.32
C ALA A 87 -14.13 12.16 1.83
N ALA A 88 -13.31 12.99 2.48
CA ALA A 88 -11.87 12.91 2.30
C ALA A 88 -11.40 11.49 2.66
N PRO A 89 -10.43 10.92 1.93
CA PRO A 89 -9.92 9.60 2.24
C PRO A 89 -9.44 9.55 3.69
N THR A 90 -9.85 8.51 4.41
CA THR A 90 -9.43 8.27 5.80
C THR A 90 -7.90 8.26 5.85
N VAL A 91 -7.31 9.23 6.55
CA VAL A 91 -5.87 9.21 6.84
C VAL A 91 -5.66 8.15 7.90
N GLU A 92 -5.18 6.97 7.50
CA GLU A 92 -4.72 5.96 8.45
C GLU A 92 -3.51 6.51 9.20
N PHE A 93 -3.68 6.81 10.49
CA PHE A 93 -2.58 7.20 11.37
C PHE A 93 -1.73 5.96 11.67
N SER A 94 -0.63 5.77 10.95
CA SER A 94 0.38 4.76 11.30
C SER A 94 1.09 5.17 12.58
N MET A 95 1.19 4.25 13.55
CA MET A 95 2.01 4.46 14.75
C MET A 95 3.49 4.73 14.41
N ASP A 96 3.95 4.34 13.22
CA ASP A 96 5.29 4.68 12.71
C ASP A 96 5.50 6.20 12.59
N ALA A 97 4.43 7.00 12.46
CA ALA A 97 4.50 8.46 12.41
C ALA A 97 4.79 9.11 13.78
N MET A 98 4.72 8.35 14.89
CA MET A 98 5.13 8.82 16.21
C MET A 98 6.64 8.67 16.45
N ILE A 99 7.36 7.97 15.58
CA ILE A 99 8.81 7.81 15.69
C ILE A 99 9.47 9.11 15.24
N GLU A 100 10.19 9.76 16.15
CA GLU A 100 10.97 10.95 15.83
C GLU A 100 12.04 10.60 14.79
N LYS A 101 12.02 11.31 13.66
CA LYS A 101 12.97 11.15 12.55
C LYS A 101 14.32 11.77 12.94
N ALA A 102 15.23 10.92 13.41
CA ALA A 102 16.58 11.30 13.82
C ALA A 102 17.63 10.56 12.96
N PRO A 103 18.78 11.19 12.65
CA PRO A 103 19.87 10.53 11.94
C PRO A 103 20.48 9.41 12.79
N VAL A 104 20.77 8.28 12.16
CA VAL A 104 21.43 7.13 12.78
C VAL A 104 22.46 6.52 11.82
N THR A 105 23.60 6.11 12.36
CA THR A 105 24.62 5.36 11.65
C THR A 105 24.52 3.90 12.03
N VAL A 106 24.16 3.06 11.07
CA VAL A 106 24.01 1.63 11.25
C VAL A 106 25.36 0.98 11.03
N ILE A 107 25.81 0.20 12.00
CA ILE A 107 27.09 -0.51 11.95
C ILE A 107 26.81 -2.00 12.14
N LEU A 108 27.22 -2.81 11.17
CA LEU A 108 27.14 -4.26 11.21
C LEU A 108 28.53 -4.87 11.04
N SER A 109 28.90 -5.78 11.93
CA SER A 109 30.17 -6.50 11.88
C SER A 109 30.12 -7.76 11.02
N GLN A 110 31.28 -8.33 10.70
CA GLN A 110 31.39 -9.59 9.95
C GLN A 110 30.75 -10.77 10.68
N LYS A 111 30.83 -10.81 12.01
CA LYS A 111 30.14 -11.83 12.83
C LYS A 111 28.67 -11.50 13.12
N GLY A 112 28.12 -10.46 12.51
CA GLY A 112 26.69 -10.13 12.60
C GLY A 112 26.30 -9.39 13.87
N TRP A 113 27.19 -8.61 14.49
CA TRP A 113 26.83 -7.70 15.57
C TRP A 113 26.37 -6.37 15.00
N ILE A 114 25.16 -5.93 15.37
CA ILE A 114 24.53 -4.71 14.85
C ILE A 114 24.36 -3.68 15.96
N ARG A 115 24.56 -2.40 15.63
CA ARG A 115 24.24 -1.25 16.49
C ARG A 115 23.88 -0.01 15.67
N GLY A 116 23.11 0.88 16.28
CA GLY A 116 22.80 2.21 15.77
C GLY A 116 23.48 3.29 16.60
N ALA A 117 24.37 4.06 15.98
CA ALA A 117 24.95 5.26 16.59
C ALA A 117 24.11 6.49 16.25
N SER A 118 23.83 7.33 17.25
CA SER A 118 23.10 8.58 17.04
C SER A 118 23.91 9.52 16.15
N GLY A 119 23.26 10.12 15.15
CA GLY A 119 23.91 10.97 14.16
C GLY A 119 24.45 10.21 12.96
N HIS A 120 24.87 10.96 11.94
CA HIS A 120 25.58 10.46 10.77
C HIS A 120 27.08 10.60 11.02
N GLU A 121 27.67 9.60 11.66
CA GLU A 121 29.11 9.53 11.89
C GLU A 121 29.84 9.20 10.57
N PRO A 122 31.09 9.63 10.38
CA PRO A 122 31.85 9.28 9.18
C PRO A 122 31.92 7.75 9.00
N LEU A 123 31.56 7.26 7.81
CA LEU A 123 31.48 5.82 7.54
C LEU A 123 32.86 5.14 7.48
N ASP A 124 33.89 5.93 7.19
CA ASP A 124 35.31 5.58 7.14
C ASP A 124 35.99 5.63 8.53
N ARG A 125 35.26 6.03 9.57
CA ARG A 125 35.77 6.04 10.95
C ARG A 125 36.10 4.62 11.41
N GLU A 126 37.17 4.49 12.19
CA GLU A 126 37.47 3.23 12.87
C GLU A 126 36.44 2.94 13.98
N TYR A 127 35.66 1.89 13.77
CA TYR A 127 34.72 1.38 14.76
C TYR A 127 35.35 0.27 15.61
N LYS A 128 35.03 0.24 16.91
CA LYS A 128 35.45 -0.86 17.79
C LYS A 128 34.56 -2.08 17.58
N TYR A 129 35.19 -3.25 17.45
CA TYR A 129 34.55 -4.55 17.30
C TYR A 129 34.98 -5.51 18.42
N LYS A 130 34.23 -6.60 18.59
CA LYS A 130 34.58 -7.67 19.52
C LYS A 130 35.86 -8.37 19.05
N GLU A 131 36.56 -9.03 19.97
CA GLU A 131 37.80 -9.75 19.65
C GLU A 131 37.57 -10.80 18.54
N GLY A 132 38.42 -10.76 17.51
CA GLY A 132 38.32 -11.61 16.33
C GLY A 132 37.13 -11.29 15.41
N ASP A 133 36.52 -10.11 15.53
CA ASP A 133 35.49 -9.58 14.62
C ASP A 133 36.01 -8.33 13.90
N GLY A 134 35.33 -7.90 12.84
CA GLY A 134 35.77 -6.79 12.00
C GLY A 134 34.65 -6.08 11.25
N PRO A 135 35.00 -5.03 10.48
CA PRO A 135 34.04 -4.26 9.71
C PRO A 135 33.40 -5.08 8.59
N ALA A 136 32.08 -4.97 8.44
CA ALA A 136 31.35 -5.50 7.29
C ALA A 136 30.54 -4.41 6.58
N PHE A 137 29.61 -3.75 7.29
CA PHE A 137 28.76 -2.71 6.70
C PHE A 137 28.63 -1.52 7.65
N ALA A 138 28.72 -0.31 7.09
CA ALA A 138 28.40 0.93 7.75
C ALA A 138 27.61 1.82 6.78
N LEU A 139 26.47 2.35 7.22
CA LEU A 139 25.61 3.17 6.37
C LEU A 139 24.80 4.17 7.20
N HIS A 140 24.46 5.28 6.56
CA HIS A 140 23.57 6.29 7.13
C HIS A 140 22.12 5.94 6.87
N ALA A 141 21.30 6.06 7.91
CA ALA A 141 19.86 5.90 7.85
C ALA A 141 19.19 6.92 8.78
N GLN A 142 17.87 6.89 8.83
CA GLN A 142 17.06 7.59 9.81
C GLN A 142 16.33 6.57 10.67
N THR A 143 15.99 6.93 11.90
CA THR A 143 15.22 6.07 12.84
C THR A 143 13.93 5.53 12.24
N THR A 144 13.27 6.30 11.35
CA THR A 144 12.05 5.89 10.64
C THR A 144 12.31 4.94 9.47
N ASP A 145 13.56 4.77 9.04
CA ASP A 145 13.90 3.94 7.88
C ASP A 145 13.90 2.46 8.24
N LYS A 146 13.64 1.64 7.22
CA LYS A 146 13.74 0.18 7.31
C LYS A 146 15.01 -0.29 6.62
N LEU A 147 15.71 -1.22 7.25
CA LEU A 147 16.87 -1.89 6.68
C LEU A 147 16.45 -3.20 6.03
N LEU A 148 16.89 -3.41 4.80
CA LEU A 148 16.84 -4.67 4.09
C LEU A 148 18.18 -5.38 4.25
N ILE A 149 18.16 -6.51 4.95
CA ILE A 149 19.34 -7.34 5.20
C ILE A 149 19.25 -8.57 4.31
N ALA A 150 20.21 -8.73 3.41
CA ALA A 150 20.26 -9.85 2.49
C ALA A 150 21.22 -10.92 2.98
N ALA A 151 20.75 -12.17 3.01
CA ALA A 151 21.57 -13.33 3.31
C ALA A 151 21.97 -14.10 2.03
N ASP A 152 23.11 -14.79 2.07
CA ASP A 152 23.67 -15.59 0.97
C ASP A 152 22.77 -16.77 0.55
N ASN A 153 21.82 -17.18 1.38
CA ASN A 153 20.79 -18.16 1.04
C ASN A 153 19.60 -17.58 0.23
N GLY A 154 19.68 -16.31 -0.18
CA GLY A 154 18.67 -15.64 -1.01
C GLY A 154 17.47 -15.10 -0.24
N ARG A 155 17.55 -15.08 1.10
CA ARG A 155 16.51 -14.59 1.98
C ARG A 155 16.78 -13.14 2.41
N PHE A 156 15.74 -12.32 2.42
CA PHE A 156 15.78 -10.93 2.82
C PHE A 156 15.02 -10.73 4.13
N PHE A 157 15.57 -9.91 5.00
CA PHE A 157 14.99 -9.59 6.30
C PHE A 157 14.79 -8.10 6.41
N THR A 158 13.78 -7.68 7.17
CA THR A 158 13.48 -6.27 7.40
C THR A 158 13.65 -5.95 8.87
N LEU A 159 14.46 -4.93 9.17
CA LEU A 159 14.68 -4.43 10.52
C LEU A 159 14.50 -2.91 10.53
N GLY A 160 13.61 -2.39 11.39
CA GLY A 160 13.45 -0.96 11.57
C GLY A 160 14.66 -0.36 12.30
N CYS A 161 15.10 0.83 11.89
CA CYS A 161 16.23 1.50 12.53
C CYS A 161 15.92 1.94 13.96
N ASP A 162 14.65 2.15 14.29
CA ASP A 162 14.12 2.40 15.64
C ASP A 162 14.39 1.25 16.63
N LYS A 163 14.59 0.04 16.12
CA LYS A 163 14.81 -1.18 16.93
C LYS A 163 16.28 -1.52 17.12
N LEU A 164 17.19 -0.70 16.57
CA LEU A 164 18.61 -0.94 16.71
C LEU A 164 19.07 -0.70 18.15
N PRO A 165 19.99 -1.52 18.67
CA PRO A 165 20.56 -1.27 19.98
C PRO A 165 21.48 -0.04 19.87
N GLY A 166 21.52 0.77 20.92
CA GLY A 166 22.33 1.98 20.94
C GLY A 166 23.83 1.69 20.78
N ALA A 167 24.62 2.73 20.48
CA ALA A 167 26.06 2.61 20.21
C ALA A 167 26.93 2.07 21.36
N ARG A 168 26.40 1.91 22.58
CA ARG A 168 27.20 1.44 23.72
C ARG A 168 27.66 0.00 23.53
N GLY A 169 28.93 -0.27 23.83
CA GLY A 169 29.51 -1.60 23.66
C GLY A 169 29.68 -1.98 22.19
N PHE A 170 29.49 -3.26 21.87
CA PHE A 170 29.67 -3.80 20.51
C PHE A 170 28.35 -3.99 19.74
N GLY A 171 27.23 -3.58 20.32
CA GLY A 171 25.89 -3.88 19.81
C GLY A 171 25.35 -5.22 20.29
N GLU A 172 24.41 -5.77 19.54
CA GLU A 172 23.82 -7.09 19.80
C GLU A 172 23.92 -8.00 18.56
N PRO A 173 23.98 -9.33 18.71
CA PRO A 173 23.92 -10.23 17.57
C PRO A 173 22.60 -10.05 16.82
N ILE A 174 22.64 -9.73 15.53
CA ILE A 174 21.45 -9.49 14.69
C ILE A 174 20.47 -10.68 14.67
N ARG A 175 20.98 -11.88 14.95
CA ARG A 175 20.24 -13.14 15.06
C ARG A 175 19.29 -13.18 16.28
N THR A 176 19.43 -12.27 17.25
CA THR A 176 18.44 -12.14 18.35
C THR A 176 17.17 -11.41 17.87
N MET A 177 17.30 -10.57 16.85
CA MET A 177 16.22 -9.77 16.28
C MET A 177 15.55 -10.44 15.09
N LEU A 178 16.31 -11.23 14.32
CA LEU A 178 15.90 -11.89 13.08
C LEU A 178 16.25 -13.38 13.09
N ASP A 179 15.35 -14.22 12.58
CA ASP A 179 15.52 -15.68 12.54
C ASP A 179 16.37 -16.07 11.30
N ILE A 180 17.65 -15.70 11.33
CA ILE A 180 18.61 -16.02 10.28
C ILE A 180 19.21 -17.40 10.56
N ASP A 181 19.30 -18.25 9.54
CA ASP A 181 19.92 -19.58 9.61
C ASP A 181 21.41 -19.48 10.02
N ALA A 182 21.87 -20.34 10.93
CA ALA A 182 23.24 -20.35 11.46
C ALA A 182 24.31 -20.41 10.36
N GLU A 183 24.05 -21.11 9.26
CA GLU A 183 24.98 -21.23 8.13
C GLU A 183 24.92 -20.06 7.16
N ALA A 184 23.85 -19.25 7.22
CA ALA A 184 23.66 -18.13 6.31
C ALA A 184 24.53 -16.93 6.69
N GLN A 185 25.18 -16.33 5.69
CA GLN A 185 26.01 -15.14 5.84
C GLN A 185 25.28 -13.91 5.33
N ILE A 186 25.46 -12.78 6.00
CA ILE A 186 24.91 -11.50 5.54
C ILE A 186 25.84 -10.95 4.47
N ILE A 187 25.29 -10.65 3.30
CA ILE A 187 26.05 -10.21 2.12
C ILE A 187 25.79 -8.75 1.76
N ALA A 188 24.68 -8.17 2.22
CA ALA A 188 24.37 -6.76 2.02
C ALA A 188 23.37 -6.25 3.07
N VAL A 189 23.49 -4.96 3.37
CA VAL A 189 22.49 -4.20 4.12
C VAL A 189 22.18 -2.95 3.32
N VAL A 190 20.91 -2.72 3.05
CA VAL A 190 20.43 -1.61 2.22
C VAL A 190 19.33 -0.85 2.96
N VAL A 191 19.32 0.48 2.86
CA VAL A 191 18.20 1.27 3.37
C VAL A 191 17.06 1.18 2.38
N HIS A 192 15.90 0.70 2.82
CA HIS A 192 14.71 0.72 2.00
C HIS A 192 14.28 2.17 1.75
N ARG A 193 14.22 2.55 0.46
CA ARG A 193 13.58 3.77 0.00
C ARG A 193 12.53 3.40 -1.06
N PRO A 194 11.33 4.01 -1.04
CA PRO A 194 10.28 3.71 -2.00
C PRO A 194 10.79 3.70 -3.44
N LYS A 195 10.34 2.74 -4.25
CA LYS A 195 10.70 2.58 -5.67
C LYS A 195 12.18 2.30 -5.97
N THR A 196 13.01 2.03 -4.96
CA THR A 196 14.41 1.66 -5.19
C THR A 196 14.50 0.27 -5.81
N GLN A 197 15.38 0.11 -6.79
CA GLN A 197 15.61 -1.15 -7.48
C GLN A 197 16.95 -1.75 -7.04
N LEU A 198 16.97 -3.07 -6.83
CA LEU A 198 18.18 -3.83 -6.51
C LEU A 198 18.51 -4.82 -7.61
N LEU A 199 19.76 -4.86 -8.04
CA LEU A 199 20.34 -5.93 -8.83
C LEU A 199 20.64 -7.11 -7.90
N LEU A 200 19.95 -8.22 -8.11
CA LEU A 200 20.16 -9.47 -7.39
C LEU A 200 20.76 -10.51 -8.32
N ALA A 201 21.91 -11.09 -7.96
CA ALA A 201 22.50 -12.15 -8.77
C ALA A 201 23.23 -13.21 -7.93
N ALA A 202 23.02 -14.47 -8.32
CA ALA A 202 23.55 -15.64 -7.64
C ALA A 202 24.83 -16.16 -8.31
N THR A 203 25.62 -16.95 -7.58
CA THR A 203 26.86 -17.56 -8.07
C THR A 203 26.66 -18.44 -9.31
N SER A 204 25.45 -18.92 -9.57
CA SER A 204 25.11 -19.68 -10.78
C SER A 204 25.06 -18.84 -12.06
N GLY A 205 25.14 -17.50 -11.95
CA GLY A 205 24.98 -16.62 -13.10
C GLY A 205 23.58 -16.15 -13.38
N LYS A 206 22.60 -16.53 -12.54
CA LYS A 206 21.23 -16.07 -12.69
C LYS A 206 20.95 -14.86 -11.81
N GLY A 207 20.18 -13.91 -12.32
CA GLY A 207 19.82 -12.70 -11.60
C GLY A 207 18.60 -11.99 -12.17
N PHE A 208 18.12 -11.00 -11.45
CA PHE A 208 16.96 -10.17 -11.78
C PHE A 208 17.02 -8.84 -11.00
N ALA A 209 16.22 -7.87 -11.42
CA ALA A 209 16.00 -6.64 -10.65
C ALA A 209 14.82 -6.83 -9.69
N ALA A 210 14.91 -6.32 -8.46
CA ALA A 210 13.83 -6.38 -7.49
C ALA A 210 13.52 -4.99 -6.94
N LEU A 211 12.24 -4.64 -6.83
CA LEU A 211 11.82 -3.45 -6.12
C LEU A 211 11.93 -3.68 -4.62
N THR A 212 12.56 -2.75 -3.89
CA THR A 212 12.69 -2.82 -2.44
C THR A 212 11.34 -2.95 -1.74
N ASP A 213 10.30 -2.36 -2.31
CA ASP A 213 8.93 -2.33 -1.79
C ASP A 213 8.30 -3.74 -1.80
N GLU A 214 8.63 -4.54 -2.82
CA GLU A 214 8.07 -5.89 -3.01
C GLU A 214 8.81 -6.96 -2.22
N ILE A 215 10.00 -6.67 -1.72
CA ILE A 215 10.86 -7.64 -1.01
C ILE A 215 10.94 -7.40 0.50
N LEU A 216 10.20 -6.42 1.03
CA LEU A 216 10.01 -6.25 2.46
C LEU A 216 9.45 -7.53 3.10
N ALA A 217 9.97 -7.86 4.27
CA ALA A 217 9.52 -8.98 5.09
C ALA A 217 8.70 -8.47 6.27
N GLU A 218 7.55 -9.08 6.50
CA GLU A 218 6.66 -8.72 7.62
C GLU A 218 7.03 -9.46 8.93
N THR A 219 7.75 -10.57 8.82
CA THR A 219 8.09 -11.44 9.96
C THR A 219 9.59 -11.53 10.17
N ARG A 220 10.00 -11.87 11.41
CA ARG A 220 11.40 -12.12 11.78
C ARG A 220 12.06 -13.23 10.97
N LYS A 221 11.27 -14.15 10.40
CA LYS A 221 11.75 -15.19 9.50
C LYS A 221 12.29 -14.61 8.20
N GLY A 222 11.90 -13.40 7.79
CA GLY A 222 12.31 -12.90 6.48
C GLY A 222 11.55 -13.52 5.32
N ARG A 223 11.81 -13.03 4.11
CA ARG A 223 11.15 -13.40 2.85
C ARG A 223 12.14 -14.08 1.92
N GLN A 224 11.76 -15.22 1.34
CA GLN A 224 12.58 -15.83 0.28
C GLN A 224 12.39 -15.03 -1.01
N VAL A 225 13.46 -14.38 -1.47
CA VAL A 225 13.43 -13.54 -2.69
C VAL A 225 14.13 -14.28 -3.83
N VAL A 226 15.35 -14.78 -3.59
CA VAL A 226 16.13 -15.49 -4.60
C VAL A 226 16.05 -16.99 -4.33
N ASN A 227 15.44 -17.75 -5.23
CA ASN A 227 15.31 -19.20 -5.09
C ASN A 227 16.61 -19.89 -5.54
N LEU A 228 17.42 -20.31 -4.57
CA LEU A 228 18.69 -20.98 -4.82
C LEU A 228 18.51 -22.51 -4.75
N LYS A 229 19.34 -23.24 -5.51
CA LYS A 229 19.41 -24.71 -5.50
C LYS A 229 20.84 -25.14 -5.25
N ASP A 230 21.01 -26.35 -4.71
CA ASP A 230 22.30 -26.97 -4.49
C ASP A 230 23.25 -26.10 -3.65
N LYS A 231 24.49 -25.91 -4.13
CA LYS A 231 25.52 -25.08 -3.48
C LYS A 231 25.54 -23.62 -3.98
N VAL A 232 24.50 -23.18 -4.68
CA VAL A 232 24.42 -21.81 -5.19
C VAL A 232 24.13 -20.84 -4.04
N ARG A 233 24.83 -19.71 -4.04
CA ARG A 233 24.66 -18.62 -3.07
C ARG A 233 24.30 -17.33 -3.78
N LEU A 234 23.55 -16.46 -3.12
CA LEU A 234 23.37 -15.08 -3.54
C LEU A 234 24.71 -14.36 -3.37
N ARG A 235 25.15 -13.64 -4.40
CA ARG A 235 26.49 -13.05 -4.46
C ARG A 235 26.46 -11.54 -4.60
N VAL A 236 25.53 -11.03 -5.41
CA VAL A 236 25.41 -9.60 -5.72
C VAL A 236 24.06 -9.10 -5.22
N VAL A 237 24.11 -8.02 -4.45
CA VAL A 237 22.98 -7.19 -4.05
C VAL A 237 23.46 -5.74 -4.13
N ARG A 238 23.07 -5.02 -5.17
CA ARG A 238 23.49 -3.62 -5.39
C ARG A 238 22.29 -2.78 -5.80
N GLU A 239 22.23 -1.53 -5.34
CA GLU A 239 21.23 -0.58 -5.83
C GLU A 239 21.44 -0.31 -7.33
N ILE A 240 20.35 -0.19 -8.07
CA ILE A 240 20.33 0.24 -9.46
C ILE A 240 19.93 1.71 -9.45
N ALA A 241 20.86 2.59 -9.80
CA ALA A 241 20.57 4.01 -9.89
C ALA A 241 19.61 4.28 -11.07
N GLU A 242 18.74 5.27 -10.92
CA GLU A 242 17.70 5.60 -11.92
C GLU A 242 18.28 5.95 -13.31
N ALA A 243 19.48 6.53 -13.34
CA ALA A 243 20.17 6.90 -14.57
C ALA A 243 20.93 5.73 -15.24
N HIS A 244 21.02 4.55 -14.60
CA HIS A 244 21.72 3.42 -15.18
C HIS A 244 20.90 2.75 -16.27
N ASP A 245 21.55 2.40 -17.37
CA ASP A 245 20.91 1.83 -18.57
C ASP A 245 21.55 0.50 -18.99
N HIS A 246 22.67 0.10 -18.39
CA HIS A 246 23.37 -1.15 -18.70
C HIS A 246 23.78 -1.93 -17.44
N VAL A 247 23.97 -3.24 -17.64
CA VAL A 247 24.49 -4.17 -16.62
C VAL A 247 25.80 -4.74 -17.11
N ALA A 248 26.84 -4.68 -16.28
CA ALA A 248 28.10 -5.37 -16.48
C ALA A 248 28.21 -6.57 -15.54
N VAL A 249 28.66 -7.70 -16.08
CA VAL A 249 28.73 -8.98 -15.38
C VAL A 249 30.06 -9.64 -15.66
N VAL A 250 30.77 -10.05 -14.61
CA VAL A 250 32.04 -10.75 -14.74
C VAL A 250 32.02 -12.10 -14.04
N GLY A 251 32.56 -13.10 -14.72
CA GLY A 251 32.70 -14.47 -14.22
C GLY A 251 34.01 -14.76 -13.53
N ASP A 252 34.03 -15.86 -12.76
CA ASP A 252 35.25 -16.46 -12.24
C ASP A 252 36.23 -16.85 -13.38
N ASN A 253 35.67 -17.20 -14.53
CA ASN A 253 36.42 -17.47 -15.77
C ASN A 253 36.98 -16.22 -16.46
N ARG A 254 36.93 -15.07 -15.78
CA ARG A 254 37.47 -13.78 -16.25
C ARG A 254 36.89 -13.35 -17.60
N LYS A 255 35.58 -13.56 -17.77
CA LYS A 255 34.85 -13.05 -18.94
C LYS A 255 33.84 -12.01 -18.50
N LEU A 256 33.84 -10.89 -19.22
CA LEU A 256 32.93 -9.76 -19.05
C LEU A 256 31.84 -9.79 -20.13
N VAL A 257 30.61 -9.52 -19.70
CA VAL A 257 29.43 -9.28 -20.55
C VAL A 257 28.82 -7.95 -20.13
N VAL A 258 28.45 -7.14 -21.11
CA VAL A 258 27.64 -5.94 -20.92
C VAL A 258 26.37 -6.08 -21.75
N PHE A 259 25.21 -5.80 -21.17
CA PHE A 259 23.91 -5.84 -21.88
C PHE A 259 22.99 -4.72 -21.39
N ASN A 260 21.93 -4.41 -22.14
CA ASN A 260 20.99 -3.35 -21.78
C ASN A 260 20.21 -3.74 -20.52
N LEU A 261 20.02 -2.81 -19.58
CA LEU A 261 19.29 -3.05 -18.33
C LEU A 261 17.85 -3.53 -18.57
N GLU A 262 17.22 -3.10 -19.67
CA GLU A 262 15.88 -3.56 -20.08
C GLU A 262 15.77 -5.07 -20.31
N GLU A 263 16.88 -5.77 -20.59
CA GLU A 263 16.89 -7.23 -20.73
C GLU A 263 16.84 -7.95 -19.37
N LEU A 264 17.00 -7.23 -18.26
CA LEU A 264 16.93 -7.75 -16.90
C LEU A 264 15.47 -7.66 -16.39
N PRO A 265 14.81 -8.80 -16.10
CA PRO A 265 13.43 -8.77 -15.64
C PRO A 265 13.33 -8.22 -14.22
N MET A 266 12.22 -7.53 -13.95
CA MET A 266 11.83 -7.11 -12.61
C MET A 266 10.98 -8.19 -11.96
N MET A 267 11.34 -8.65 -10.75
CA MET A 267 10.63 -9.71 -10.03
C MET A 267 10.65 -9.50 -8.52
N ALA A 268 9.55 -9.87 -7.85
CA ALA A 268 9.48 -9.93 -6.38
C ALA A 268 10.14 -11.19 -5.78
N ARG A 269 10.18 -12.28 -6.56
CA ARG A 269 10.74 -13.58 -6.15
C ARG A 269 11.04 -14.45 -7.38
N GLY A 270 12.17 -15.16 -7.37
CA GLY A 270 12.48 -16.12 -8.44
C GLY A 270 13.93 -16.59 -8.45
N GLN A 271 14.28 -17.41 -9.45
CA GLN A 271 15.69 -17.74 -9.71
C GLN A 271 16.40 -16.69 -10.57
N GLY A 272 15.63 -15.81 -11.23
CA GLY A 272 16.15 -14.90 -12.25
C GLY A 272 16.48 -15.57 -13.58
N VAL A 273 16.98 -14.75 -14.50
CA VAL A 273 17.43 -15.14 -15.83
C VAL A 273 18.95 -15.26 -15.88
N ALA A 274 19.48 -16.06 -16.82
CA ALA A 274 20.93 -16.14 -17.02
C ALA A 274 21.48 -14.78 -17.49
N LEU A 275 22.44 -14.24 -16.75
CA LEU A 275 23.13 -12.99 -17.07
C LEU A 275 24.31 -13.22 -18.02
N GLN A 276 25.06 -14.29 -17.76
CA GLN A 276 26.21 -14.74 -18.56
C GLN A 276 26.24 -16.28 -18.58
N ARG A 277 26.72 -16.84 -19.69
CA ARG A 277 26.93 -18.29 -19.82
C ARG A 277 28.37 -18.65 -19.42
N TYR A 278 28.50 -19.48 -18.40
CA TYR A 278 29.78 -20.01 -17.93
C TYR A 278 30.08 -21.37 -18.56
N ARG A 279 31.33 -21.58 -18.99
CA ARG A 279 31.84 -22.93 -19.34
C ARG A 279 32.35 -23.63 -18.08
N ASP A 280 32.96 -22.84 -17.20
CA ASP A 280 33.60 -23.19 -15.94
C ASP A 280 33.41 -22.04 -14.95
N GLY A 281 33.32 -22.37 -13.66
CA GLY A 281 33.06 -21.39 -12.59
C GLY A 281 31.63 -20.83 -12.60
N GLY A 282 31.47 -19.64 -12.02
CA GLY A 282 30.20 -18.94 -11.95
C GLY A 282 30.35 -17.42 -11.99
N LEU A 283 29.36 -16.74 -11.44
CA LEU A 283 29.36 -15.29 -11.30
C LEU A 283 30.35 -14.84 -10.22
N ALA A 284 31.27 -13.96 -10.58
CA ALA A 284 32.17 -13.32 -9.64
C ALA A 284 31.56 -12.02 -9.07
N ASP A 285 31.13 -11.12 -9.95
CA ASP A 285 30.53 -9.82 -9.58
C ASP A 285 29.66 -9.26 -10.72
N ALA A 286 28.78 -8.32 -10.37
CA ALA A 286 27.94 -7.59 -11.33
C ALA A 286 27.63 -6.18 -10.81
N ILE A 287 27.53 -5.23 -11.73
CA ILE A 287 27.22 -3.82 -11.44
C ILE A 287 26.33 -3.23 -12.54
N THR A 288 25.54 -2.22 -12.19
CA THR A 288 24.82 -1.39 -13.15
C THR A 288 25.54 -0.07 -13.34
N PHE A 289 25.45 0.53 -14.53
CA PHE A 289 26.09 1.80 -14.84
C PHE A 289 25.37 2.48 -16.01
N ARG A 290 25.74 3.75 -16.25
CA ARG A 290 25.28 4.52 -17.41
C ARG A 290 26.31 4.41 -18.54
N LEU A 291 25.90 3.93 -19.72
CA LEU A 291 26.81 3.61 -20.82
C LEU A 291 27.71 4.78 -21.23
N GLU A 292 27.14 5.98 -21.28
CA GLU A 292 27.87 7.21 -21.66
C GLU A 292 28.98 7.59 -20.68
N ASP A 293 28.87 7.23 -19.39
CA ASP A 293 29.93 7.48 -18.40
C ASP A 293 31.06 6.44 -18.48
N GLY A 294 30.79 5.29 -19.11
CA GLY A 294 31.68 4.15 -19.14
C GLY A 294 31.63 3.29 -17.88
N LEU A 295 32.27 2.14 -17.96
CA LEU A 295 32.37 1.18 -16.88
C LEU A 295 33.58 1.50 -16.01
N SER A 296 33.35 1.70 -14.71
CA SER A 296 34.42 2.03 -13.75
C SER A 296 34.72 0.88 -12.79
N TRP A 297 35.99 0.72 -12.42
CA TRP A 297 36.43 -0.24 -11.41
C TRP A 297 37.68 0.22 -10.66
N GLN A 298 37.92 -0.33 -9.48
CA GLN A 298 39.15 -0.07 -8.72
C GLN A 298 40.33 -0.88 -9.26
N MET A 299 41.45 -0.25 -9.62
CA MET A 299 42.63 -1.00 -10.06
C MET A 299 43.34 -1.65 -8.86
N GLY A 300 43.60 -2.96 -8.94
CA GLY A 300 44.29 -3.71 -7.89
C GLY A 300 45.69 -3.15 -7.55
N GLY A 301 45.92 -2.86 -6.27
CA GLY A 301 47.17 -2.30 -5.73
C GLY A 301 46.92 -1.44 -4.49
N LYS A 302 47.97 -1.01 -3.77
CA LYS A 302 47.88 -0.16 -2.55
C LYS A 302 47.35 1.28 -2.81
N GLY A 303 46.71 1.56 -3.93
CA GLY A 303 46.23 2.90 -4.27
C GLY A 303 44.85 2.86 -4.92
N ASP A 304 43.97 3.73 -4.44
CA ASP A 304 42.58 3.95 -4.88
C ASP A 304 42.49 4.57 -6.28
N ARG A 305 43.16 3.97 -7.27
CA ARG A 305 43.09 4.43 -8.65
C ARG A 305 41.88 3.77 -9.33
N THR A 306 40.80 4.52 -9.45
CA THR A 306 39.65 4.16 -10.30
C THR A 306 40.05 4.26 -11.77
N ARG A 307 39.78 3.21 -12.55
CA ARG A 307 39.84 3.26 -14.01
C ARG A 307 38.42 3.26 -14.56
N THR A 308 38.18 4.10 -15.56
CA THR A 308 36.93 4.16 -16.30
C THR A 308 37.21 3.82 -17.76
N GLU A 309 36.47 2.86 -18.31
CA GLU A 309 36.55 2.47 -19.72
C GLU A 309 35.27 2.88 -20.43
N THR A 310 35.40 3.80 -21.38
CA THR A 310 34.27 4.33 -22.16
C THR A 310 34.04 3.52 -23.43
N ASP A 311 35.08 2.88 -23.99
CA ASP A 311 34.95 2.01 -25.16
C ASP A 311 34.62 0.58 -24.75
N ILE A 312 33.34 0.35 -24.45
CA ILE A 312 32.86 -0.97 -24.01
C ILE A 312 32.10 -1.76 -25.07
N TRP A 313 32.07 -1.27 -26.31
CA TRP A 313 31.29 -1.85 -27.41
C TRP A 313 31.64 -3.31 -27.68
N GLN A 314 32.89 -3.71 -27.48
CA GLN A 314 33.33 -5.09 -27.67
C GLN A 314 32.77 -6.08 -26.63
N TRP A 315 32.34 -5.60 -25.45
CA TRP A 315 31.68 -6.42 -24.42
C TRP A 315 30.16 -6.27 -24.42
N LYS A 316 29.62 -5.27 -25.15
CA LYS A 316 28.18 -5.12 -25.34
C LYS A 316 27.65 -6.23 -26.25
N VAL A 317 27.00 -7.22 -25.66
CA VAL A 317 26.45 -8.40 -26.33
C VAL A 317 25.10 -8.75 -25.72
N ALA A 318 24.32 -9.62 -26.38
CA ALA A 318 23.04 -10.07 -25.83
C ALA A 318 23.20 -10.76 -24.46
N ARG A 319 22.23 -10.56 -23.56
CA ARG A 319 22.23 -11.19 -22.24
C ARG A 319 22.36 -12.71 -22.34
N GLY A 320 23.21 -13.29 -21.50
CA GLY A 320 23.48 -14.73 -21.49
C GLY A 320 24.55 -15.18 -22.48
N ALA A 321 25.23 -14.27 -23.18
CA ALA A 321 26.43 -14.58 -23.94
C ALA A 321 27.57 -15.11 -23.03
N ALA A 322 28.58 -15.73 -23.64
CA ALA A 322 29.73 -16.24 -22.89
C ALA A 322 30.68 -15.14 -22.39
N GLY A 323 30.64 -13.94 -22.99
CA GLY A 323 31.52 -12.82 -22.68
C GLY A 323 32.90 -12.92 -23.31
N ARG A 324 33.68 -11.84 -23.14
CA ARG A 324 35.08 -11.69 -23.61
C ARG A 324 36.01 -11.33 -22.46
N MET A 325 37.32 -11.44 -22.66
CA MET A 325 38.30 -11.03 -21.65
C MET A 325 38.10 -9.56 -21.29
N PRO A 326 38.05 -9.18 -19.98
CA PRO A 326 37.82 -7.80 -19.56
C PRO A 326 38.97 -6.89 -20.01
N PRO A 327 38.75 -5.56 -19.99
CA PRO A 327 39.74 -4.57 -20.38
C PRO A 327 41.09 -4.76 -19.64
N GLN A 328 42.17 -4.30 -20.25
CA GLN A 328 43.47 -4.30 -19.60
C GLN A 328 43.41 -3.50 -18.30
N GLY A 329 43.98 -4.03 -17.21
CA GLY A 329 43.90 -3.40 -15.89
C GLY A 329 42.63 -3.72 -15.10
N PHE A 330 41.74 -4.57 -15.61
CA PHE A 330 40.66 -5.13 -14.79
C PHE A 330 41.22 -6.00 -13.65
N PRO A 331 40.65 -5.94 -12.43
CA PRO A 331 41.24 -6.54 -11.24
C PRO A 331 41.39 -8.06 -11.34
N ARG A 332 42.34 -8.62 -10.58
CA ARG A 332 42.60 -10.07 -10.63
C ARG A 332 41.55 -10.88 -9.87
N ASP A 333 40.90 -10.28 -8.90
CA ASP A 333 39.83 -10.83 -8.07
C ASP A 333 38.44 -10.71 -8.73
N ASN A 334 38.36 -10.22 -9.97
CA ASN A 334 37.15 -10.13 -10.78
C ASN A 334 36.02 -9.34 -10.10
N LYS A 335 36.35 -8.20 -9.46
CA LYS A 335 35.40 -7.27 -8.85
C LYS A 335 35.42 -5.91 -9.54
N PHE A 336 34.27 -5.25 -9.56
CA PHE A 336 34.12 -3.86 -10.00
C PHE A 336 34.45 -2.90 -8.85
#